data_AF-A0A1Q2YEA4-F1
#
_entry.id   AF-A0A1Q2YEA4-F1
#
_cell.length_a   1.000
_cell.length_b   1.000
_cell.length_c   1.000
_cell.angle_alpha   90.00
_cell.angle_beta   90.00
_cell.angle_gamma   90.00
#
_symmetry.space_group_name_H-M   'P 1'
#
loop_
_entity.id
_entity.type
_entity.pdbx_description
1 polymer ?
#
loop_
_entity_poly.entity_id
_entity_poly.type
_entity_poly.pdbx_seq_one_letter_code
_entity_poly.pdbx_strand_id
1 'polypeptide(L)'
;MQPQTKDKIRHKLRNSTSIMSMSSFVSNNDNTGTTTEKAKPSSKMKTVDLDQLHHSLLLKLCSQSRCVSFTSYLNKYQTLTPRKHLTKLTNTGKSFLLMEFSCQNSESETDLKPSGVWKVIPVDQNGTLITQVIQELTLTMLMSNKPGFVSINSAKVVSGPCPNSLLDLMDVSSYNDKQLYLIMRLDYAGVSLKEFQLESWKDASTILNQVLDALCLGESENYEHRDLNIENIMIKRTTREVQDLNNPSNLVEKSFLDVTIIDHALARGIVSGQLMYRNLYDADFFKGSGEYRHTIYKLMRRAVANSKANSATISSSSSSSMSINTLKTELSTNDSSSISNSTSHTDWSQSYSIFNLLWVHYLLHILIFEKGLKPLKMNPILKKKGRLVNGGEVGEENAIYERLMQGYRMVEPAVLFGNRKNRYMREIKTIHEFRDWYQNLNA
;
A
#
# COMPACT_ATOMS: atom_id res chain seq x y z
N MET A 1 -2.00 -28.96 -14.56
CA MET A 1 -3.06 -28.20 -15.25
C MET A 1 -4.16 -27.83 -14.25
N GLN A 2 -4.36 -26.54 -13.97
CA GLN A 2 -5.68 -25.92 -13.67
C GLN A 2 -5.50 -24.39 -13.50
N PRO A 3 -5.60 -23.60 -14.59
CA PRO A 3 -5.64 -22.13 -14.53
C PRO A 3 -7.04 -21.57 -14.18
N GLN A 4 -8.06 -22.45 -14.06
CA GLN A 4 -9.47 -22.04 -14.16
C GLN A 4 -10.04 -21.22 -12.98
N THR A 5 -9.32 -21.08 -11.86
CA THR A 5 -9.81 -20.31 -10.70
C THR A 5 -9.48 -18.81 -10.83
N LYS A 6 -8.36 -18.46 -11.46
CA LYS A 6 -7.93 -17.06 -11.68
C LYS A 6 -8.83 -16.35 -12.70
N ASP A 7 -9.27 -17.07 -13.73
CA ASP A 7 -10.14 -16.51 -14.77
C ASP A 7 -11.60 -16.38 -14.34
N LYS A 8 -12.09 -17.21 -13.40
CA LYS A 8 -13.44 -17.06 -12.82
C LYS A 8 -13.63 -15.76 -12.05
N ILE A 9 -12.56 -15.25 -11.42
CA ILE A 9 -12.58 -13.96 -10.72
C ILE A 9 -12.57 -12.80 -11.75
N ARG A 10 -11.75 -12.90 -12.79
CA ARG A 10 -11.69 -11.92 -13.90
C ARG A 10 -13.01 -11.82 -14.68
N HIS A 11 -13.60 -12.95 -15.04
CA HIS A 11 -14.84 -13.00 -15.81
C HIS A 11 -16.04 -12.45 -15.01
N LYS A 12 -16.04 -12.61 -13.68
CA LYS A 12 -17.08 -12.01 -12.82
C LYS A 12 -16.90 -10.50 -12.63
N LEU A 13 -15.67 -9.97 -12.64
CA LEU A 13 -15.45 -8.52 -12.62
C LEU A 13 -15.79 -7.85 -13.97
N ARG A 14 -15.54 -8.54 -15.10
CA ARG A 14 -15.80 -8.00 -16.45
C ARG A 14 -17.27 -8.12 -16.90
N ASN A 15 -17.98 -9.17 -16.50
CA ASN A 15 -19.36 -9.42 -16.94
C ASN A 15 -20.43 -9.03 -15.91
N SER A 16 -20.05 -8.41 -14.79
CA SER A 16 -21.02 -7.89 -13.83
C SER A 16 -21.43 -6.46 -14.18
N THR A 17 -22.10 -6.29 -15.31
CA THR A 17 -22.81 -5.03 -15.64
C THR A 17 -23.97 -4.75 -14.67
N SER A 18 -24.31 -5.70 -13.79
CA SER A 18 -25.36 -5.57 -12.78
C SER A 18 -24.87 -5.22 -11.37
N ILE A 19 -23.55 -4.99 -11.17
CA ILE A 19 -22.98 -4.61 -9.86
C ILE A 19 -22.85 -3.07 -9.71
N MET A 20 -23.24 -2.29 -10.72
CA MET A 20 -22.94 -0.85 -10.81
C MET A 20 -24.13 0.12 -10.85
N SER A 21 -25.36 -0.35 -10.67
CA SER A 21 -26.55 0.51 -10.78
C SER A 21 -27.27 0.70 -9.45
N MET A 22 -26.57 1.09 -8.38
CA MET A 22 -27.23 1.33 -7.08
C MET A 22 -26.82 2.62 -6.36
N SER A 23 -25.94 3.44 -6.92
CA SER A 23 -25.71 4.83 -6.46
C SER A 23 -26.67 5.83 -7.11
N SER A 24 -27.58 5.40 -8.00
CA SER A 24 -28.54 6.25 -8.71
C SER A 24 -29.93 6.35 -8.06
N PHE A 25 -30.12 5.88 -6.81
CA PHE A 25 -31.41 5.97 -6.10
C PHE A 25 -31.52 7.11 -5.08
N VAL A 26 -30.62 8.09 -5.13
CA VAL A 26 -30.81 9.37 -4.43
C VAL A 26 -30.44 10.50 -5.37
N SER A 27 -31.30 10.77 -6.34
CA SER A 27 -31.36 12.05 -7.02
C SER A 27 -32.82 12.48 -7.09
N ASN A 28 -33.04 13.66 -6.51
CA ASN A 28 -34.17 14.58 -6.66
C ASN A 28 -35.58 13.98 -6.62
N ASN A 29 -36.24 14.18 -5.49
CA ASN A 29 -37.67 14.44 -5.48
C ASN A 29 -37.89 15.88 -5.02
N ASP A 30 -37.53 16.83 -5.88
CA ASP A 30 -38.12 18.17 -5.83
C ASP A 30 -39.52 18.05 -6.41
N ASN A 31 -40.51 17.83 -5.53
CA ASN A 31 -41.91 18.05 -5.87
C ASN A 31 -42.44 19.18 -4.99
N THR A 32 -42.58 20.35 -5.62
CA THR A 32 -43.48 21.42 -5.23
C THR A 32 -44.90 20.87 -5.08
N GLY A 33 -45.48 20.97 -3.88
CA GLY A 33 -46.86 20.55 -3.65
C GLY A 33 -47.25 20.66 -2.18
N THR A 34 -47.89 21.77 -1.84
CA THR A 34 -48.60 22.04 -0.58
C THR A 34 -49.58 20.92 -0.21
N THR A 35 -49.47 20.35 0.99
CA THR A 35 -50.56 20.22 1.99
C THR A 35 -50.05 19.56 3.27
N THR A 36 -50.53 20.08 4.39
CA THR A 36 -50.24 19.76 5.78
C THR A 36 -50.68 18.35 6.19
N GLU A 37 -49.76 17.51 6.66
CA GLU A 37 -50.07 16.43 7.60
C GLU A 37 -48.87 16.17 8.53
N LYS A 38 -49.14 16.16 9.85
CA LYS A 38 -48.16 15.92 10.92
C LYS A 38 -47.74 14.44 10.91
N ALA A 39 -46.48 14.16 10.58
CA ALA A 39 -45.85 12.85 10.79
C ALA A 39 -44.81 12.90 11.93
N LYS A 40 -44.91 11.93 12.84
CA LYS A 40 -43.97 11.65 13.96
C LYS A 40 -42.52 11.45 13.47
N PRO A 41 -41.49 11.72 14.30
CA PRO A 41 -40.11 11.53 13.89
C PRO A 41 -39.74 10.04 13.87
N SER A 42 -39.58 9.45 12.69
CA SER A 42 -39.01 8.12 12.50
C SER A 42 -37.53 8.21 12.12
N SER A 43 -36.68 8.67 13.05
CA SER A 43 -35.22 8.80 12.82
C SER A 43 -34.41 7.51 13.09
N LYS A 44 -35.02 6.33 13.04
CA LYS A 44 -34.36 5.03 13.27
C LYS A 44 -34.00 4.24 11.99
N MET A 45 -34.03 4.89 10.83
CA MET A 45 -33.90 4.21 9.52
C MET A 45 -32.54 4.43 8.81
N LYS A 46 -31.42 4.61 9.52
CA LYS A 46 -30.16 5.08 8.86
C LYS A 46 -28.83 4.38 9.19
N THR A 47 -28.67 3.68 10.31
CA THR A 47 -27.36 3.08 10.69
C THR A 47 -27.28 1.57 10.46
N VAL A 48 -28.35 0.85 10.82
CA VAL A 48 -28.43 -0.62 10.72
C VAL A 48 -28.31 -1.10 9.26
N ASP A 49 -28.80 -0.32 8.31
CA ASP A 49 -28.79 -0.66 6.88
C ASP A 49 -27.39 -0.51 6.25
N LEU A 50 -26.64 0.54 6.63
CA LEU A 50 -25.30 0.79 6.10
C LEU A 50 -24.27 -0.25 6.58
N ASP A 51 -24.34 -0.65 7.85
CA ASP A 51 -23.45 -1.67 8.39
C ASP A 51 -23.74 -3.05 7.75
N GLN A 52 -25.01 -3.37 7.49
CA GLN A 52 -25.40 -4.57 6.72
C GLN A 52 -24.90 -4.53 5.28
N LEU A 53 -24.98 -3.36 4.62
CA LEU A 53 -24.47 -3.16 3.27
C LEU A 53 -22.94 -3.36 3.21
N HIS A 54 -22.19 -2.77 4.13
CA HIS A 54 -20.73 -2.95 4.20
C HIS A 54 -20.36 -4.41 4.45
N HIS A 55 -21.06 -5.09 5.34
CA HIS A 55 -20.85 -6.51 5.58
C HIS A 55 -21.13 -7.36 4.33
N SER A 56 -22.23 -7.09 3.62
CA SER A 56 -22.57 -7.74 2.35
C SER A 56 -21.50 -7.50 1.28
N LEU A 57 -20.99 -6.26 1.17
CA LEU A 57 -19.91 -5.91 0.26
C LEU A 57 -18.61 -6.67 0.58
N LEU A 58 -18.21 -6.71 1.85
CA LEU A 58 -17.00 -7.44 2.28
C LEU A 58 -17.11 -8.94 1.96
N LEU A 59 -18.27 -9.55 2.20
CA LEU A 59 -18.53 -10.95 1.84
C LEU A 59 -18.45 -11.17 0.31
N LYS A 60 -19.03 -10.26 -0.49
CA LYS A 60 -18.93 -10.32 -1.96
C LYS A 60 -17.49 -10.26 -2.44
N LEU A 61 -16.67 -9.34 -1.90
CA LEU A 61 -15.24 -9.26 -2.21
C LEU A 61 -14.50 -10.57 -1.89
N CYS A 62 -14.88 -11.24 -0.81
CA CYS A 62 -14.33 -12.55 -0.42
C CYS A 62 -14.95 -13.75 -1.15
N SER A 63 -15.85 -13.51 -2.11
CA SER A 63 -16.64 -14.53 -2.81
C SER A 63 -17.38 -15.47 -1.84
N GLN A 64 -18.05 -14.89 -0.85
CA GLN A 64 -18.83 -15.59 0.17
C GLN A 64 -20.27 -15.08 0.19
N SER A 65 -21.23 -15.99 0.41
CA SER A 65 -22.61 -15.62 0.74
C SER A 65 -22.82 -15.42 2.24
N ARG A 66 -21.97 -16.06 3.07
CA ARG A 66 -21.98 -15.97 4.53
C ARG A 66 -20.57 -16.10 5.10
N CYS A 67 -20.36 -15.57 6.29
CA CYS A 67 -19.13 -15.83 7.03
C CYS A 67 -19.00 -17.33 7.34
N VAL A 68 -17.77 -17.82 7.43
CA VAL A 68 -17.48 -19.21 7.81
C VAL A 68 -16.90 -19.25 9.22
N SER A 69 -17.03 -20.38 9.92
CA SER A 69 -16.38 -20.56 11.23
C SER A 69 -14.86 -20.43 11.08
N PHE A 70 -14.21 -19.66 11.96
CA PHE A 70 -12.75 -19.53 12.01
C PHE A 70 -12.11 -20.91 12.17
N THR A 71 -12.51 -21.66 13.20
CA THR A 71 -12.02 -23.03 13.45
C THR A 71 -12.21 -23.94 12.25
N SER A 72 -13.39 -23.91 11.60
CA SER A 72 -13.63 -24.73 10.41
C SER A 72 -12.73 -24.34 9.23
N TYR A 73 -12.47 -23.04 9.06
CA TYR A 73 -11.57 -22.55 8.02
C TYR A 73 -10.12 -22.98 8.26
N LEU A 74 -9.63 -22.87 9.50
CA LEU A 74 -8.28 -23.29 9.87
C LEU A 74 -8.11 -24.81 9.75
N ASN A 75 -9.06 -25.59 10.24
CA ASN A 75 -9.03 -27.06 10.14
C ASN A 75 -9.04 -27.51 8.67
N LYS A 76 -9.88 -26.88 7.83
CA LYS A 76 -9.91 -27.17 6.38
C LYS A 76 -8.57 -26.84 5.73
N TYR A 77 -7.94 -25.74 6.14
CA TYR A 77 -6.63 -25.36 5.64
C TYR A 77 -5.54 -26.37 6.05
N GLN A 78 -5.52 -26.82 7.30
CA GLN A 78 -4.56 -27.83 7.78
C GLN A 78 -4.77 -29.21 7.14
N THR A 79 -6.02 -29.62 6.91
CA THR A 79 -6.36 -30.93 6.34
C THR A 79 -6.14 -31.03 4.82
N LEU A 80 -6.42 -29.95 4.07
CA LEU A 80 -6.23 -29.94 2.61
C LEU A 80 -4.77 -29.87 2.18
N THR A 81 -3.90 -29.42 3.08
CA THR A 81 -2.48 -29.21 2.78
C THR A 81 -1.62 -29.79 3.90
N PRO A 82 -1.41 -31.12 3.93
CA PRO A 82 -0.44 -31.71 4.85
C PRO A 82 0.92 -31.03 4.66
N ARG A 83 1.60 -30.71 5.77
CA ARG A 83 2.90 -30.00 5.82
C ARG A 83 2.85 -28.49 5.56
N LYS A 84 1.81 -27.81 6.04
CA LYS A 84 1.81 -26.35 6.21
C LYS A 84 1.78 -25.95 7.67
N HIS A 85 2.59 -24.97 8.02
CA HIS A 85 2.74 -24.47 9.38
C HIS A 85 2.57 -22.94 9.41
N LEU A 86 2.00 -22.42 10.50
CA LEU A 86 1.81 -20.99 10.72
C LEU A 86 2.59 -20.57 11.96
N THR A 87 3.43 -19.55 11.84
CA THR A 87 4.10 -18.91 12.98
C THR A 87 3.74 -17.43 13.05
N LYS A 88 3.86 -16.83 14.24
CA LYS A 88 3.73 -15.38 14.41
C LYS A 88 4.88 -14.69 13.67
N LEU A 89 4.56 -13.74 12.81
CA LEU A 89 5.56 -12.86 12.21
C LEU A 89 5.68 -11.57 13.04
N THR A 90 4.57 -10.86 13.22
CA THR A 90 4.50 -9.63 14.03
C THR A 90 3.05 -9.27 14.36
N ASN A 91 2.85 -8.36 15.30
CA ASN A 91 1.56 -7.76 15.63
C ASN A 91 1.63 -6.25 15.39
N THR A 92 0.78 -5.71 14.52
CA THR A 92 0.76 -4.27 14.18
C THR A 92 -0.26 -3.49 15.01
N GLY A 93 -0.82 -4.09 16.07
CA GLY A 93 -1.88 -3.54 16.92
C GLY A 93 -3.27 -3.50 16.26
N LYS A 94 -3.32 -3.39 14.92
CA LYS A 94 -4.56 -3.40 14.10
C LYS A 94 -4.80 -4.72 13.37
N SER A 95 -3.74 -5.51 13.17
CA SER A 95 -3.80 -6.80 12.49
C SER A 95 -2.71 -7.74 13.00
N PHE A 96 -2.97 -9.03 12.88
CA PHE A 96 -2.01 -10.08 13.19
C PHE A 96 -1.42 -10.62 11.90
N LEU A 97 -0.08 -10.64 11.82
CA LEU A 97 0.63 -11.22 10.69
C LEU A 97 1.19 -12.59 11.07
N LEU A 98 0.81 -13.61 10.30
CA LEU A 98 1.29 -14.97 10.47
C LEU A 98 2.06 -15.39 9.21
N MET A 99 3.22 -16.02 9.37
CA MET A 99 3.99 -16.56 8.27
C MET A 99 3.53 -17.98 7.95
N GLU A 100 3.24 -18.25 6.68
CA GLU A 100 2.89 -19.57 6.15
C GLU A 100 4.14 -20.27 5.63
N PHE A 101 4.50 -21.40 6.24
CA PHE A 101 5.54 -22.30 5.75
C PHE A 101 4.92 -23.48 5.03
N SER A 102 5.56 -23.91 3.95
CA SER A 102 5.17 -25.12 3.21
C SER A 102 6.40 -25.94 2.83
N CYS A 103 6.26 -27.26 2.85
CA CYS A 103 7.27 -28.19 2.38
C CYS A 103 7.08 -28.46 0.88
N GLN A 104 8.14 -28.31 0.07
CA GLN A 104 8.09 -28.60 -1.38
C GLN A 104 8.53 -30.03 -1.73
N ASN A 105 9.35 -30.69 -0.88
CA ASN A 105 9.92 -32.02 -1.14
C ASN A 105 9.63 -32.99 0.01
N SER A 106 9.18 -34.21 -0.29
CA SER A 106 8.35 -35.02 0.61
C SER A 106 9.06 -35.82 1.72
N GLU A 107 10.35 -35.62 1.98
CA GLU A 107 11.12 -36.60 2.77
C GLU A 107 11.77 -36.08 4.06
N SER A 108 11.84 -34.77 4.32
CA SER A 108 12.34 -34.24 5.59
C SER A 108 11.53 -33.06 6.14
N GLU A 109 11.33 -33.04 7.45
CA GLU A 109 10.66 -31.96 8.20
C GLU A 109 11.51 -30.68 8.28
N THR A 110 12.79 -30.78 7.90
CA THR A 110 13.79 -29.70 7.95
C THR A 110 13.70 -28.70 6.79
N ASP A 111 12.91 -28.98 5.75
CA ASP A 111 12.87 -28.20 4.51
C ASP A 111 11.66 -27.25 4.39
N LEU A 112 11.10 -26.81 5.53
CA LEU A 112 10.01 -25.83 5.54
C LEU A 112 10.48 -24.48 5.00
N LYS A 113 9.92 -24.06 3.86
CA LYS A 113 10.21 -22.76 3.25
C LYS A 113 9.03 -21.80 3.43
N PRO A 114 9.28 -20.50 3.67
CA PRO A 114 8.24 -19.49 3.64
C PRO A 114 7.52 -19.51 2.29
N SER A 115 6.20 -19.49 2.34
CA SER A 115 5.33 -19.68 1.17
C SER A 115 4.20 -18.66 1.08
N GLY A 116 3.83 -18.03 2.20
CA GLY A 116 2.82 -16.96 2.21
C GLY A 116 2.82 -16.19 3.52
N VAL A 117 1.97 -15.18 3.59
CA VAL A 117 1.69 -14.40 4.79
C VAL A 117 0.18 -14.29 4.97
N TRP A 118 -0.31 -14.52 6.18
CA TRP A 118 -1.70 -14.30 6.55
C TRP A 118 -1.79 -12.97 7.30
N LYS A 119 -2.54 -12.02 6.74
CA LYS A 119 -2.95 -10.80 7.45
C LYS A 119 -4.35 -11.03 8.00
N VAL A 120 -4.45 -11.19 9.32
CA VAL A 120 -5.70 -11.42 10.04
C VAL A 120 -6.12 -10.11 10.69
N ILE A 121 -7.25 -9.55 10.25
CA ILE A 121 -7.72 -8.24 10.68
C ILE A 121 -9.04 -8.42 11.43
N PRO A 122 -9.12 -8.11 12.74
CA PRO A 122 -10.39 -8.04 13.44
C PRO A 122 -11.30 -7.01 12.78
N VAL A 123 -12.56 -7.37 12.55
CA VAL A 123 -13.57 -6.46 12.01
C VAL A 123 -14.56 -6.17 13.12
N ASP A 124 -14.68 -4.90 13.51
CA ASP A 124 -15.77 -4.48 14.38
C ASP A 124 -17.07 -4.40 13.58
N GLN A 125 -18.20 -4.60 14.28
CA GLN A 125 -19.52 -4.43 13.66
C GLN A 125 -19.91 -2.95 13.55
N ASN A 126 -19.09 -2.05 14.10
CA ASN A 126 -19.32 -0.61 14.12
C ASN A 126 -18.71 -0.02 12.85
N GLY A 127 -19.50 0.38 11.84
CA GLY A 127 -19.12 0.64 10.44
C GLY A 127 -17.79 1.33 10.03
N THR A 128 -17.02 1.91 10.96
CA THR A 128 -15.71 2.51 10.70
C THR A 128 -14.64 1.50 10.31
N LEU A 129 -14.36 0.43 11.09
CA LEU A 129 -13.23 -0.47 10.77
C LEU A 129 -13.55 -1.31 9.53
N ILE A 130 -14.79 -1.76 9.38
CA ILE A 130 -15.21 -2.51 8.19
C ILE A 130 -15.00 -1.71 6.90
N THR A 131 -15.26 -0.40 6.91
CA THR A 131 -14.96 0.48 5.77
C THR A 131 -13.46 0.51 5.48
N GLN A 132 -12.64 0.59 6.52
CA GLN A 132 -11.18 0.60 6.38
C GLN A 132 -10.68 -0.70 5.75
N VAL A 133 -11.21 -1.83 6.20
CA VAL A 133 -10.89 -3.18 5.75
C VAL A 133 -11.34 -3.42 4.31
N ILE A 134 -12.55 -2.99 3.94
CA ILE A 134 -13.06 -3.06 2.55
C ILE A 134 -12.13 -2.29 1.61
N GLN A 135 -11.75 -1.07 1.98
CA GLN A 135 -10.88 -0.25 1.16
C GLN A 135 -9.50 -0.90 0.97
N GLU A 136 -8.87 -1.36 2.06
CA GLU A 136 -7.56 -2.00 2.00
C GLU A 136 -7.60 -3.28 1.15
N LEU A 137 -8.61 -4.14 1.36
CA LEU A 137 -8.79 -5.34 0.56
C LEU A 137 -8.98 -5.01 -0.92
N THR A 138 -9.82 -4.02 -1.23
CA THR A 138 -10.12 -3.60 -2.59
C THR A 138 -8.88 -3.09 -3.32
N LEU A 139 -8.07 -2.24 -2.66
CA LEU A 139 -6.83 -1.70 -3.23
C LEU A 139 -5.74 -2.78 -3.35
N THR A 140 -5.68 -3.72 -2.41
CA THR A 140 -4.80 -4.90 -2.52
C THR A 140 -5.17 -5.74 -3.73
N MET A 141 -6.48 -6.00 -3.94
CA MET A 141 -6.96 -6.75 -5.11
C MET A 141 -6.70 -6.01 -6.43
N LEU A 142 -6.81 -4.69 -6.46
CA LEU A 142 -6.47 -3.85 -7.62
C LEU A 142 -5.01 -4.07 -8.04
N MET A 143 -4.09 -4.05 -7.07
CA MET A 143 -2.65 -4.10 -7.34
C MET A 143 -2.06 -5.52 -7.42
N SER A 144 -2.79 -6.56 -6.97
CA SER A 144 -2.29 -7.93 -6.84
C SER A 144 -1.71 -8.59 -8.09
N ASN A 145 -1.97 -8.10 -9.30
CA ASN A 145 -1.41 -8.66 -10.54
C ASN A 145 -0.47 -7.67 -11.25
N LYS A 146 -0.10 -6.59 -10.58
CA LYS A 146 0.77 -5.55 -11.10
C LYS A 146 2.20 -5.84 -10.63
N PRO A 147 3.19 -5.90 -11.54
CA PRO A 147 4.58 -6.09 -11.15
C PRO A 147 5.01 -5.10 -10.07
N GLY A 148 5.79 -5.57 -9.10
CA GLY A 148 6.26 -4.78 -7.96
C GLY A 148 5.26 -4.61 -6.82
N PHE A 149 4.06 -5.22 -6.88
CA PHE A 149 3.08 -5.22 -5.78
C PHE A 149 2.74 -6.64 -5.33
N VAL A 150 2.39 -6.80 -4.05
CA VAL A 150 2.09 -8.10 -3.47
C VAL A 150 0.84 -8.74 -4.06
N SER A 151 0.94 -10.02 -4.36
CA SER A 151 -0.19 -10.83 -4.81
C SER A 151 -1.04 -11.31 -3.63
N ILE A 152 -2.37 -11.22 -3.77
CA ILE A 152 -3.35 -11.83 -2.87
C ILE A 152 -3.84 -13.16 -3.44
N ASN A 153 -3.60 -14.23 -2.69
CA ASN A 153 -4.03 -15.58 -3.05
C ASN A 153 -5.51 -15.81 -2.74
N SER A 154 -5.97 -15.33 -1.59
CA SER A 154 -7.38 -15.44 -1.19
C SER A 154 -7.72 -14.46 -0.06
N ALA A 155 -8.98 -14.06 0.02
CA ALA A 155 -9.54 -13.34 1.17
C ALA A 155 -10.77 -14.09 1.69
N LYS A 156 -10.91 -14.19 3.03
CA LYS A 156 -12.07 -14.81 3.68
C LYS A 156 -12.50 -14.06 4.92
N VAL A 157 -13.81 -13.83 5.05
CA VAL A 157 -14.44 -13.40 6.29
C VAL A 157 -14.79 -14.63 7.12
N VAL A 158 -14.24 -14.68 8.33
CA VAL A 158 -14.49 -15.73 9.30
C VAL A 158 -15.14 -15.18 10.57
N SER A 159 -15.86 -16.02 11.29
CA SER A 159 -16.54 -15.69 12.54
C SER A 159 -16.31 -16.76 13.60
N GLY A 160 -16.35 -16.37 14.86
CA GLY A 160 -16.20 -17.29 15.98
C GLY A 160 -14.93 -17.00 16.78
N PRO A 161 -14.70 -17.79 17.85
CA PRO A 161 -13.48 -17.67 18.63
C PRO A 161 -12.29 -18.00 17.73
N CYS A 162 -11.19 -17.26 17.89
CA CYS A 162 -9.97 -17.63 17.21
C CYS A 162 -9.44 -18.95 17.81
N PRO A 163 -9.02 -19.94 17.01
CA PRO A 163 -8.50 -21.19 17.53
C PRO A 163 -7.35 -20.98 18.52
N ASN A 164 -7.31 -21.78 19.61
CA ASN A 164 -6.30 -21.64 20.67
C ASN A 164 -4.87 -21.64 20.13
N SER A 165 -4.58 -22.48 19.13
CA SER A 165 -3.28 -22.52 18.44
C SER A 165 -2.84 -21.19 17.82
N LEU A 166 -3.78 -20.30 17.51
CA LEU A 166 -3.53 -18.95 17.02
C LEU A 166 -3.66 -17.89 18.12
N LEU A 167 -4.46 -18.11 19.17
CA LEU A 167 -4.56 -17.19 20.30
C LEU A 167 -3.18 -16.96 20.94
N ASP A 168 -2.43 -18.03 21.18
CA ASP A 168 -1.07 -17.97 21.73
C ASP A 168 -0.13 -17.16 20.81
N LEU A 169 -0.28 -17.28 19.50
CA LEU A 169 0.50 -16.52 18.52
C LEU A 169 0.08 -15.05 18.48
N MET A 170 -1.20 -14.76 18.65
CA MET A 170 -1.74 -13.40 18.51
C MET A 170 -1.66 -12.58 19.80
N ASP A 171 -1.39 -13.21 20.93
CA ASP A 171 -1.31 -12.56 22.25
C ASP A 171 -2.60 -11.79 22.58
N VAL A 172 -3.75 -12.40 22.26
CA VAL A 172 -5.08 -11.85 22.52
C VAL A 172 -5.93 -12.80 23.34
N SER A 173 -6.62 -12.26 24.33
CA SER A 173 -7.60 -12.95 25.16
C SER A 173 -9.02 -12.73 24.62
N SER A 174 -9.31 -13.16 23.39
CA SER A 174 -10.66 -13.00 22.83
C SER A 174 -11.34 -14.35 22.57
N TYR A 175 -12.21 -14.73 23.51
CA TYR A 175 -13.17 -15.82 23.41
C TYR A 175 -14.51 -15.36 22.81
N ASN A 176 -14.53 -14.25 22.07
CA ASN A 176 -15.78 -13.72 21.54
C ASN A 176 -16.28 -14.58 20.37
N ASP A 177 -17.29 -15.39 20.64
CA ASP A 177 -17.94 -16.29 19.67
C ASP A 177 -18.59 -15.57 18.46
N LYS A 178 -18.71 -14.24 18.51
CA LYS A 178 -19.29 -13.44 17.43
C LYS A 178 -18.27 -12.51 16.75
N GLN A 179 -17.00 -12.57 17.15
CA GLN A 179 -15.96 -11.75 16.53
C GLN A 179 -15.85 -12.10 15.04
N LEU A 180 -15.76 -11.07 14.20
CA LEU A 180 -15.50 -11.21 12.77
C LEU A 180 -14.03 -10.93 12.50
N TYR A 181 -13.45 -11.65 11.55
CA TYR A 181 -12.11 -11.40 11.05
C TYR A 181 -12.09 -11.45 9.53
N LEU A 182 -11.34 -10.55 8.91
CA LEU A 182 -10.87 -10.75 7.54
C LEU A 182 -9.51 -11.46 7.59
N ILE A 183 -9.38 -12.55 6.85
CA ILE A 183 -8.10 -13.22 6.60
C ILE A 183 -7.71 -13.01 5.15
N MET A 184 -6.64 -12.25 4.92
CA MET A 184 -6.00 -12.09 3.62
C MET A 184 -4.77 -13.01 3.56
N ARG A 185 -4.71 -13.90 2.57
CA ARG A 185 -3.52 -14.73 2.29
C ARG A 185 -2.75 -14.10 1.15
N LEU A 186 -1.55 -13.65 1.43
CA LEU A 186 -0.64 -12.96 0.52
C LEU A 186 0.54 -13.87 0.16
N ASP A 187 1.18 -13.62 -0.98
CA ASP A 187 2.44 -14.26 -1.33
C ASP A 187 3.57 -13.85 -0.38
N TYR A 188 4.51 -14.76 -0.13
CA TYR A 188 5.73 -14.44 0.61
C TYR A 188 6.70 -13.66 -0.28
N ALA A 189 6.90 -12.39 0.07
CA ALA A 189 7.67 -11.42 -0.69
C ALA A 189 9.11 -11.19 -0.15
N GLY A 190 9.60 -12.04 0.75
CA GLY A 190 10.91 -11.90 1.37
C GLY A 190 10.86 -11.19 2.73
N VAL A 191 11.92 -10.46 3.06
CA VAL A 191 12.05 -9.69 4.32
C VAL A 191 11.86 -8.20 4.06
N SER A 192 11.53 -7.42 5.08
CA SER A 192 11.37 -5.97 4.92
C SER A 192 12.70 -5.30 4.56
N LEU A 193 12.69 -4.18 3.84
CA LEU A 193 13.89 -3.40 3.53
C LEU A 193 14.55 -2.88 4.82
N LYS A 194 13.78 -2.69 5.89
CA LYS A 194 14.30 -2.39 7.23
C LYS A 194 15.31 -3.46 7.68
N GLU A 195 14.93 -4.73 7.58
CA GLU A 195 15.75 -5.87 8.01
C GLU A 195 16.78 -6.32 6.96
N PHE A 196 16.50 -6.09 5.68
CA PHE A 196 17.34 -6.54 4.58
C PHE A 196 18.71 -5.86 4.58
N GLN A 197 19.81 -6.62 4.64
CA GLN A 197 21.15 -6.05 4.56
C GLN A 197 21.55 -5.84 3.08
N LEU A 198 21.87 -4.60 2.71
CA LEU A 198 22.43 -4.32 1.39
C LEU A 198 23.88 -4.79 1.31
N GLU A 199 24.24 -5.46 0.22
CA GLU A 199 25.62 -5.92 -0.04
C GLU A 199 26.41 -4.92 -0.91
N SER A 200 25.72 -4.09 -1.70
CA SER A 200 26.33 -3.18 -2.68
C SER A 200 25.44 -1.97 -3.01
N TRP A 201 26.03 -0.94 -3.63
CA TRP A 201 25.28 0.16 -4.24
C TRP A 201 24.44 -0.32 -5.43
N LYS A 202 24.86 -1.37 -6.13
CA LYS A 202 24.04 -2.04 -7.16
C LYS A 202 22.75 -2.63 -6.59
N ASP A 203 22.77 -3.23 -5.40
CA ASP A 203 21.54 -3.65 -4.71
C ASP A 203 20.63 -2.44 -4.47
N ALA A 204 21.17 -1.35 -3.91
CA ALA A 204 20.42 -0.11 -3.66
C ALA A 204 19.78 0.44 -4.94
N SER A 205 20.54 0.50 -6.04
CA SER A 205 20.02 0.96 -7.33
C SER A 205 18.96 0.03 -7.92
N THR A 206 19.16 -1.29 -7.81
CA THR A 206 18.16 -2.28 -8.24
C THR A 206 16.84 -2.09 -7.50
N ILE A 207 16.91 -1.90 -6.17
CA ILE A 207 15.74 -1.66 -5.33
C ILE A 207 15.02 -0.38 -5.74
N LEU A 208 15.76 0.72 -5.87
CA LEU A 208 15.18 1.98 -6.29
C LEU A 208 14.49 1.85 -7.65
N ASN A 209 15.16 1.29 -8.66
CA ASN A 209 14.60 1.17 -10.01
C ASN A 209 13.29 0.35 -10.02
N GLN A 210 13.25 -0.79 -9.33
CA GLN A 210 12.03 -1.59 -9.25
C GLN A 210 10.89 -0.86 -8.51
N VAL A 211 11.20 -0.09 -7.47
CA VAL A 211 10.20 0.75 -6.79
C VAL A 211 9.70 1.86 -7.72
N LEU A 212 10.58 2.52 -8.48
CA LEU A 212 10.19 3.55 -9.44
C LEU A 212 9.25 2.99 -10.51
N ASP A 213 9.56 1.81 -11.05
CA ASP A 213 8.73 1.14 -12.06
C ASP A 213 7.35 0.78 -11.49
N ALA A 214 7.30 0.25 -10.26
CA ALA A 214 6.06 -0.06 -9.57
C ALA A 214 5.21 1.20 -9.31
N LEU A 215 5.83 2.32 -8.89
CA LEU A 215 5.13 3.58 -8.67
C LEU A 215 4.61 4.21 -9.97
N CYS A 216 5.36 4.14 -11.07
CA CYS A 216 4.89 4.58 -12.39
C CYS A 216 3.65 3.78 -12.84
N LEU A 217 3.71 2.45 -12.64
CA LEU A 217 2.57 1.58 -12.92
C LEU A 217 1.37 1.92 -12.03
N GLY A 218 1.61 2.19 -10.73
CA GLY A 218 0.58 2.66 -9.80
C GLY A 218 -0.10 3.95 -10.28
N GLU A 219 0.67 4.98 -10.63
CA GLU A 219 0.12 6.24 -11.14
C GLU A 219 -0.72 6.04 -12.41
N SER A 220 -0.27 5.16 -13.32
CA SER A 220 -1.02 4.81 -14.54
C SER A 220 -2.38 4.16 -14.23
N GLU A 221 -2.52 3.51 -13.07
CA GLU A 221 -3.76 2.92 -12.56
C GLU A 221 -4.53 3.86 -11.62
N ASN A 222 -4.18 5.15 -11.58
CA ASN A 222 -4.74 6.15 -10.66
C ASN A 222 -4.53 5.77 -9.17
N TYR A 223 -3.47 5.04 -8.85
CA TYR A 223 -3.15 4.52 -7.53
C TYR A 223 -1.98 5.29 -6.87
N GLU A 224 -2.11 5.53 -5.57
CA GLU A 224 -1.09 6.12 -4.70
C GLU A 224 -0.95 5.30 -3.42
N HIS A 225 0.27 4.91 -3.07
CA HIS A 225 0.52 4.11 -1.86
C HIS A 225 0.33 4.91 -0.57
N ARG A 226 0.82 6.16 -0.55
CA ARG A 226 0.76 7.12 0.57
C ARG A 226 1.48 6.72 1.87
N ASP A 227 1.94 5.47 1.98
CA ASP A 227 2.74 4.99 3.11
C ASP A 227 3.91 4.09 2.69
N LEU A 228 4.75 4.54 1.77
CA LEU A 228 5.83 3.72 1.23
C LEU A 228 7.09 3.78 2.14
N ASN A 229 6.90 3.49 3.41
CA ASN A 229 8.00 3.36 4.37
C ASN A 229 8.79 2.05 4.13
N ILE A 230 9.96 1.90 4.77
CA ILE A 230 10.84 0.75 4.54
C ILE A 230 10.34 -0.59 5.07
N GLU A 231 9.31 -0.59 5.92
CA GLU A 231 8.64 -1.82 6.36
C GLU A 231 7.66 -2.33 5.28
N ASN A 232 7.23 -1.43 4.37
CA ASN A 232 6.31 -1.72 3.28
C ASN A 232 6.99 -2.04 1.94
N ILE A 233 8.32 -2.14 1.93
CA ILE A 233 9.12 -2.57 0.78
C ILE A 233 9.76 -3.90 1.14
N MET A 234 9.36 -4.98 0.48
CA MET A 234 9.85 -6.33 0.74
C MET A 234 10.90 -6.71 -0.30
N ILE A 235 11.97 -7.36 0.14
CA ILE A 235 13.09 -7.80 -0.68
C ILE A 235 13.23 -9.31 -0.58
N LYS A 236 13.17 -9.98 -1.72
CA LYS A 236 13.47 -11.41 -1.86
C LYS A 236 14.70 -11.59 -2.73
N ARG A 237 15.77 -12.17 -2.17
CA ARG A 237 16.94 -12.59 -2.94
C ARG A 237 16.68 -13.96 -3.55
N THR A 238 16.78 -14.08 -4.86
CA THR A 238 16.65 -15.35 -5.59
C THR A 238 17.93 -15.62 -6.37
N THR A 239 18.42 -16.86 -6.34
CA THR A 239 19.53 -17.29 -7.19
C THR A 239 18.99 -18.07 -8.38
N ARG A 240 19.55 -17.81 -9.56
CA ARG A 240 19.20 -18.51 -10.81
C ARG A 240 20.48 -18.80 -11.58
N GLU A 241 20.55 -19.96 -12.20
CA GLU A 241 21.61 -20.30 -13.15
C GLU A 241 21.39 -19.52 -14.45
N VAL A 242 22.43 -18.83 -14.89
CA VAL A 242 22.44 -18.03 -16.12
C VAL A 242 23.65 -18.47 -16.95
N GLN A 243 23.51 -18.50 -18.27
CA GLN A 243 24.64 -18.77 -19.15
C GLN A 243 25.75 -17.74 -18.91
N ASP A 244 26.97 -18.23 -18.75
CA ASP A 244 28.15 -17.37 -18.66
C ASP A 244 28.37 -16.68 -20.01
N LEU A 245 28.41 -15.34 -19.98
CA LEU A 245 28.64 -14.53 -21.17
C LEU A 245 30.03 -14.75 -21.78
N ASN A 246 31.00 -15.21 -20.97
CA ASN A 246 32.36 -15.48 -21.42
C ASN A 246 32.55 -16.93 -21.87
N ASN A 247 31.71 -17.85 -21.42
CA ASN A 247 31.70 -19.24 -21.86
C ASN A 247 30.25 -19.79 -21.89
N PRO A 248 29.57 -19.73 -23.04
CA PRO A 248 28.17 -20.16 -23.18
C PRO A 248 27.91 -21.63 -22.79
N SER A 249 28.96 -22.43 -22.67
CA SER A 249 28.93 -23.84 -22.26
C SER A 249 28.80 -24.02 -20.74
N ASN A 250 29.01 -22.95 -19.96
CA ASN A 250 28.93 -22.95 -18.50
C ASN A 250 27.69 -22.21 -18.00
N LEU A 251 27.11 -22.72 -16.91
CA LEU A 251 26.09 -22.03 -16.13
C LEU A 251 26.73 -21.43 -14.89
N VAL A 252 26.41 -20.17 -14.60
CA VAL A 252 26.86 -19.45 -13.41
C VAL A 252 25.65 -19.07 -12.59
N GLU A 253 25.70 -19.35 -11.29
CA GLU A 253 24.67 -18.94 -10.37
C GLU A 253 24.74 -17.43 -10.13
N LYS A 254 23.65 -16.73 -10.44
CA LYS A 254 23.55 -15.28 -10.26
C LYS A 254 22.42 -14.93 -9.30
N SER A 255 22.70 -14.01 -8.38
CA SER A 255 21.73 -13.47 -7.44
C SER A 255 20.92 -12.35 -8.08
N PHE A 256 19.62 -12.35 -7.83
CA PHE A 256 18.65 -11.34 -8.25
C PHE A 256 17.83 -10.89 -7.05
N LEU A 257 17.45 -9.61 -7.05
CA LEU A 257 16.53 -9.06 -6.07
C LEU A 257 15.16 -8.90 -6.72
N ASP A 258 14.14 -9.44 -6.08
CA ASP A 258 12.74 -9.17 -6.39
C ASP A 258 12.19 -8.23 -5.31
N VAL A 259 11.73 -7.04 -5.73
CA VAL A 259 11.16 -6.02 -4.84
C VAL A 259 9.64 -6.01 -4.94
N THR A 260 8.98 -5.99 -3.79
CA THR A 260 7.51 -6.02 -3.72
C THR A 260 7.01 -5.01 -2.68
N ILE A 261 6.10 -4.14 -3.12
CA ILE A 261 5.42 -3.16 -2.28
C ILE A 261 4.19 -3.82 -1.62
N ILE A 262 4.02 -3.60 -0.31
CA ILE A 262 2.94 -4.15 0.51
C ILE A 262 2.22 -3.08 1.32
N ASP A 263 1.11 -3.46 1.95
CA ASP A 263 0.32 -2.65 2.87
C ASP A 263 -0.35 -1.41 2.24
N HIS A 264 -1.55 -1.64 1.72
CA HIS A 264 -2.37 -0.64 1.04
C HIS A 264 -3.32 0.11 1.98
N ALA A 265 -3.13 0.05 3.30
CA ALA A 265 -4.10 0.56 4.28
C ALA A 265 -4.34 2.08 4.22
N LEU A 266 -3.32 2.85 3.81
CA LEU A 266 -3.38 4.31 3.64
C LEU A 266 -3.53 4.74 2.17
N ALA A 267 -3.59 3.78 1.25
CA ALA A 267 -3.56 4.04 -0.17
C ALA A 267 -4.83 4.76 -0.69
N ARG A 268 -4.69 5.31 -1.90
CA ARG A 268 -5.77 5.91 -2.68
C ARG A 268 -5.77 5.28 -4.08
N GLY A 269 -6.94 5.02 -4.64
CA GLY A 269 -7.07 4.42 -5.97
C GLY A 269 -8.47 4.59 -6.53
N ILE A 270 -8.62 4.40 -7.84
CA ILE A 270 -9.93 4.32 -8.50
C ILE A 270 -10.16 2.88 -8.91
N VAL A 271 -11.20 2.25 -8.36
CA VAL A 271 -11.58 0.88 -8.69
C VAL A 271 -12.94 0.90 -9.36
N SER A 272 -12.94 0.55 -10.64
CA SER A 272 -14.15 0.53 -11.45
C SER A 272 -14.91 1.87 -11.38
N GLY A 273 -14.20 2.99 -11.59
CA GLY A 273 -14.77 4.34 -11.52
C GLY A 273 -15.09 4.86 -10.11
N GLN A 274 -14.99 4.04 -9.06
CA GLN A 274 -15.22 4.48 -7.69
C GLN A 274 -13.90 4.84 -6.99
N LEU A 275 -13.87 6.01 -6.36
CA LEU A 275 -12.73 6.45 -5.57
C LEU A 275 -12.67 5.74 -4.23
N MET A 276 -11.53 5.12 -3.94
CA MET A 276 -11.20 4.47 -2.68
C MET A 276 -10.02 5.20 -2.06
N TYR A 277 -10.15 5.73 -0.84
CA TYR A 277 -9.05 6.43 -0.18
C TYR A 277 -9.18 6.46 1.34
N ARG A 278 -8.03 6.52 2.03
CA ARG A 278 -7.98 6.73 3.48
C ARG A 278 -7.90 8.22 3.76
N ASN A 279 -8.83 8.73 4.54
CA ASN A 279 -8.70 10.07 5.10
C ASN A 279 -7.65 10.05 6.22
N LEU A 280 -6.64 10.92 6.14
CA LEU A 280 -5.53 10.99 7.09
C LEU A 280 -5.71 12.09 8.14
N TYR A 281 -6.84 12.80 8.20
CA TYR A 281 -7.06 13.98 9.04
C TYR A 281 -6.66 13.83 10.52
N ASP A 282 -7.07 12.74 11.18
CA ASP A 282 -6.80 12.46 12.61
C ASP A 282 -5.69 11.43 12.84
N ALA A 283 -4.84 11.25 11.83
CA ALA A 283 -3.92 10.14 11.86
C ALA A 283 -2.72 10.48 12.77
N ASP A 284 -2.52 9.69 13.84
CA ASP A 284 -1.45 9.88 14.83
C ASP A 284 -0.04 9.95 14.22
N PHE A 285 0.11 9.52 12.96
CA PHE A 285 1.33 9.67 12.16
C PHE A 285 1.85 11.12 12.11
N PHE A 286 1.00 12.15 12.26
CA PHE A 286 1.47 13.54 12.29
C PHE A 286 2.03 13.98 13.64
N LYS A 287 1.71 13.27 14.73
CA LYS A 287 2.20 13.53 16.09
C LYS A 287 3.57 12.88 16.32
N GLY A 288 3.93 11.86 15.53
CA GLY A 288 5.22 11.22 15.60
C GLY A 288 6.40 12.19 15.35
N SER A 289 7.51 11.91 16.02
CA SER A 289 8.78 12.63 15.93
C SER A 289 9.95 11.62 15.96
N GLY A 290 11.16 12.06 15.61
CA GLY A 290 12.37 11.24 15.71
C GLY A 290 12.71 10.39 14.48
N GLU A 291 11.73 9.98 13.66
CA GLU A 291 11.99 9.23 12.42
C GLU A 291 11.65 10.03 11.16
N TYR A 292 12.41 9.80 10.07
CA TYR A 292 12.25 10.55 8.84
C TYR A 292 10.89 10.32 8.15
N ARG A 293 10.27 9.15 8.34
CA ARG A 293 8.90 8.86 7.85
C ARG A 293 7.86 9.88 8.35
N HIS A 294 8.00 10.35 9.59
CA HIS A 294 7.08 11.33 10.18
C HIS A 294 7.20 12.70 9.50
N THR A 295 8.40 13.05 9.04
CA THR A 295 8.62 14.25 8.22
C THR A 295 7.89 14.12 6.88
N ILE A 296 7.90 12.94 6.25
CA ILE A 296 7.18 12.71 4.99
C ILE A 296 5.68 12.95 5.15
N TYR A 297 5.04 12.41 6.18
CA TYR A 297 3.62 12.67 6.42
C TYR A 297 3.35 14.17 6.61
N LYS A 298 4.18 14.89 7.39
CA LYS A 298 4.04 16.35 7.55
C LYS A 298 4.17 17.10 6.22
N LEU A 299 5.07 16.68 5.34
CA LEU A 299 5.23 17.23 3.99
C LEU A 299 4.03 16.92 3.09
N MET A 300 3.46 15.71 3.15
CA MET A 300 2.23 15.37 2.45
C MET A 300 1.08 16.28 2.89
N ARG A 301 0.90 16.49 4.20
CA ARG A 301 -0.12 17.40 4.74
C ARG A 301 0.08 18.85 4.24
N ARG A 302 1.33 19.31 4.18
CA ARG A 302 1.68 20.62 3.59
C ARG A 302 1.31 20.70 2.12
N ALA A 303 1.56 19.66 1.32
CA ALA A 303 1.19 19.64 -0.09
C ALA A 303 -0.33 19.74 -0.30
N VAL A 304 -1.13 19.03 0.50
CA VAL A 304 -2.59 19.16 0.49
C VAL A 304 -3.02 20.60 0.83
N ALA A 305 -2.42 21.21 1.85
CA ALA A 305 -2.71 22.59 2.25
C ALA A 305 -2.37 23.62 1.15
N ASN A 306 -1.22 23.46 0.49
CA ASN A 306 -0.81 24.34 -0.61
C ASN A 306 -1.72 24.23 -1.84
N SER A 307 -2.17 23.01 -2.17
CA SER A 307 -3.10 22.79 -3.28
C SER A 307 -4.41 23.57 -3.08
N LYS A 308 -4.93 23.61 -1.85
CA LYS A 308 -6.13 24.41 -1.54
C LYS A 308 -5.94 25.90 -1.74
N ALA A 309 -4.80 26.45 -1.33
CA ALA A 309 -4.53 27.88 -1.49
C ALA A 309 -4.57 28.29 -2.97
N ASN A 310 -4.12 27.40 -3.86
CA ASN A 310 -4.18 27.58 -5.30
C ASN A 310 -5.59 27.37 -5.89
N SER A 311 -6.40 26.45 -5.34
CA SER A 311 -7.79 26.23 -5.79
C SER A 311 -8.75 27.32 -5.30
N ALA A 312 -8.55 27.88 -4.10
CA ALA A 312 -9.37 28.97 -3.57
C ALA A 312 -9.24 30.28 -4.37
N THR A 313 -8.17 30.43 -5.16
CA THR A 313 -7.94 31.58 -6.05
C THR A 313 -8.61 31.44 -7.42
N ILE A 314 -9.18 30.28 -7.77
CA ILE A 314 -9.70 29.97 -9.14
C ILE A 314 -11.23 29.79 -9.20
N SER A 315 -11.95 29.97 -8.09
CA SER A 315 -13.42 30.05 -7.97
C SER A 315 -14.26 28.76 -7.99
N SER A 316 -15.37 28.89 -7.27
CA SER A 316 -16.60 28.10 -7.17
C SER A 316 -16.97 27.22 -8.36
N SER A 317 -16.82 25.91 -8.21
CA SER A 317 -17.72 24.92 -8.81
C SER A 317 -17.58 23.59 -8.05
N SER A 318 -18.66 23.19 -7.39
CA SER A 318 -18.75 22.02 -6.52
C SER A 318 -19.02 20.76 -7.34
N SER A 319 -18.07 19.83 -7.35
CA SER A 319 -18.28 18.43 -7.74
C SER A 319 -18.27 17.56 -6.47
N SER A 320 -19.40 16.92 -6.18
CA SER A 320 -19.61 16.06 -5.01
C SER A 320 -18.75 14.79 -5.07
N SER A 321 -17.73 14.70 -4.21
CA SER A 321 -16.95 13.50 -3.95
C SER A 321 -17.48 12.81 -2.68
N MET A 322 -18.04 11.60 -2.82
CA MET A 322 -18.46 10.83 -1.64
C MET A 322 -17.29 10.01 -1.09
N SER A 323 -16.87 10.35 0.14
CA SER A 323 -16.15 9.43 1.03
C SER A 323 -17.16 8.54 1.73
N ILE A 324 -16.87 7.25 1.90
CA ILE A 324 -17.69 6.35 2.74
C ILE A 324 -17.74 6.84 4.21
N ASN A 325 -16.77 7.66 4.63
CA ASN A 325 -16.71 8.23 5.99
C ASN A 325 -17.63 9.44 6.22
N THR A 326 -18.20 10.09 5.17
CA THR A 326 -18.93 11.35 5.35
C THR A 326 -20.38 11.17 5.80
N LEU A 327 -20.96 9.97 5.73
CA LEU A 327 -22.37 9.74 6.08
C LEU A 327 -22.66 9.75 7.60
N LYS A 328 -21.63 9.71 8.46
CA LYS A 328 -21.82 9.73 9.93
C LYS A 328 -21.79 11.13 10.55
N THR A 329 -21.13 12.10 9.93
CA THR A 329 -20.81 13.38 10.61
C THR A 329 -21.88 14.45 10.44
N GLU A 330 -22.77 14.34 9.46
CA GLU A 330 -23.81 15.38 9.22
C GLU A 330 -25.08 15.21 10.07
N LEU A 331 -25.18 14.17 10.91
CA LEU A 331 -26.39 13.90 11.71
C LEU A 331 -26.24 14.16 13.23
N SER A 332 -25.13 14.74 13.68
CA SER A 332 -24.92 14.96 15.11
C SER A 332 -24.19 16.27 15.45
N THR A 333 -24.76 17.42 15.10
CA THR A 333 -24.55 18.69 15.84
C THR A 333 -25.63 19.69 15.46
N ASN A 334 -26.81 19.59 16.07
CA ASN A 334 -27.64 20.77 16.35
C ASN A 334 -27.47 21.07 17.83
N ASP A 335 -26.38 21.73 18.18
CA ASP A 335 -26.29 22.45 19.44
C ASP A 335 -25.60 23.79 19.20
N SER A 336 -26.43 24.82 19.27
CA SER A 336 -26.06 26.22 19.20
C SER A 336 -25.37 26.63 20.50
N SER A 337 -24.04 26.76 20.49
CA SER A 337 -23.26 27.85 21.11
C SER A 337 -21.80 27.46 21.32
N SER A 338 -20.90 28.22 20.67
CA SER A 338 -19.56 28.64 21.12
C SER A 338 -18.47 28.58 20.05
N ILE A 339 -18.13 29.78 19.57
CA ILE A 339 -16.79 30.28 19.22
C ILE A 339 -15.97 29.47 18.20
N SER A 340 -15.85 30.08 17.02
CA SER A 340 -15.09 29.71 15.84
C SER A 340 -13.66 29.19 16.09
N ASN A 341 -13.46 27.90 15.82
CA ASN A 341 -12.22 27.38 15.24
C ASN A 341 -12.62 26.58 14.01
N SER A 342 -12.69 27.26 12.85
CA SER A 342 -12.93 26.62 11.55
C SER A 342 -11.76 25.69 11.24
N THR A 343 -11.87 24.44 11.66
CA THR A 343 -10.93 23.37 11.35
C THR A 343 -10.98 23.12 9.84
N SER A 344 -9.93 23.55 9.16
CA SER A 344 -9.79 23.58 7.71
C SER A 344 -9.68 22.16 7.10
N HIS A 345 -10.80 21.46 6.93
CA HIS A 345 -10.88 20.08 6.44
C HIS A 345 -10.01 19.80 5.20
N THR A 346 -8.88 19.10 5.37
CA THR A 346 -7.93 18.72 4.30
C THR A 346 -8.51 17.65 3.39
N ASP A 347 -8.52 17.87 2.07
CA ASP A 347 -9.11 16.94 1.11
C ASP A 347 -8.09 15.88 0.67
N TRP A 348 -8.11 14.74 1.36
CA TRP A 348 -7.26 13.60 1.01
C TRP A 348 -7.84 12.75 -0.14
N SER A 349 -8.98 13.10 -0.72
CA SER A 349 -9.57 12.34 -1.83
C SER A 349 -8.85 12.57 -3.17
N GLN A 350 -8.26 13.75 -3.32
CA GLN A 350 -7.53 14.16 -4.52
C GLN A 350 -6.27 13.34 -4.74
N SER A 351 -5.79 13.34 -5.98
CA SER A 351 -4.50 12.79 -6.35
C SER A 351 -3.38 13.83 -6.20
N TYR A 352 -2.22 13.41 -5.69
CA TYR A 352 -1.07 14.25 -5.44
C TYR A 352 0.23 13.56 -5.89
N SER A 353 0.69 13.82 -7.13
CA SER A 353 1.92 13.21 -7.68
C SER A 353 3.17 13.47 -6.82
N ILE A 354 3.21 14.61 -6.11
CA ILE A 354 4.28 14.94 -5.18
C ILE A 354 4.44 13.90 -4.04
N PHE A 355 3.39 13.16 -3.68
CA PHE A 355 3.48 12.14 -2.62
C PHE A 355 4.46 11.03 -2.99
N ASN A 356 4.43 10.55 -4.24
CA ASN A 356 5.35 9.51 -4.69
C ASN A 356 6.79 10.03 -4.69
N LEU A 357 7.02 11.27 -5.12
CA LEU A 357 8.35 11.90 -5.09
C LEU A 357 8.89 12.05 -3.66
N LEU A 358 8.04 12.43 -2.70
CA LEU A 358 8.43 12.51 -1.29
C LEU A 358 8.83 11.13 -0.73
N TRP A 359 8.08 10.08 -1.06
CA TRP A 359 8.43 8.72 -0.65
C TRP A 359 9.69 8.18 -1.35
N VAL A 360 9.95 8.57 -2.60
CA VAL A 360 11.22 8.27 -3.27
C VAL A 360 12.38 8.98 -2.61
N HIS A 361 12.23 10.25 -2.23
CA HIS A 361 13.24 10.96 -1.46
C HIS A 361 13.53 10.26 -0.13
N TYR A 362 12.48 9.80 0.57
CA TYR A 362 12.62 8.97 1.76
C TYR A 362 13.40 7.68 1.47
N LEU A 363 13.02 6.91 0.45
CA LEU A 363 13.72 5.67 0.10
C LEU A 363 15.20 5.93 -0.21
N LEU A 364 15.50 6.95 -1.01
CA LEU A 364 16.88 7.36 -1.31
C LEU A 364 17.65 7.72 -0.04
N HIS A 365 17.03 8.46 0.89
CA HIS A 365 17.64 8.77 2.18
C HIS A 365 18.07 7.50 2.92
N ILE A 366 17.16 6.52 3.01
CA ILE A 366 17.42 5.27 3.72
C ILE A 366 18.55 4.48 3.04
N LEU A 367 18.45 4.29 1.72
CA LEU A 367 19.43 3.53 0.94
C LEU A 367 20.84 4.13 1.03
N ILE A 368 20.95 5.46 1.06
CA ILE A 368 22.24 6.17 1.07
C ILE A 368 22.81 6.30 2.48
N PHE A 369 21.99 6.64 3.47
CA PHE A 369 22.48 7.09 4.77
C PHE A 369 22.21 6.11 5.92
N GLU A 370 21.20 5.25 5.81
CA GLU A 370 20.77 4.40 6.95
C GLU A 370 21.06 2.90 6.75
N LYS A 371 21.20 2.41 5.51
CA LYS A 371 21.50 0.99 5.25
C LYS A 371 22.97 0.58 5.46
N GLY A 372 23.83 1.51 5.88
CA GLY A 372 25.20 1.21 6.33
C GLY A 372 26.23 0.97 5.22
N LEU A 373 25.89 1.23 3.95
CA LEU A 373 26.87 1.19 2.85
C LEU A 373 27.87 2.34 3.01
N LYS A 374 29.17 2.04 2.96
CA LYS A 374 30.21 3.07 3.06
C LYS A 374 30.30 3.85 1.74
N PRO A 375 30.32 5.20 1.79
CA PRO A 375 30.62 6.01 0.62
C PRO A 375 31.99 5.61 0.07
N LEU A 376 32.06 5.31 -1.22
CA LEU A 376 33.32 4.96 -1.88
C LEU A 376 34.15 6.24 -2.03
N LYS A 377 35.20 6.38 -1.20
CA LYS A 377 36.13 7.52 -1.32
C LYS A 377 37.06 7.27 -2.51
N MET A 378 36.80 7.92 -3.65
CA MET A 378 37.81 8.04 -4.70
C MET A 378 38.73 9.23 -4.43
N ASN A 379 40.05 9.02 -4.53
CA ASN A 379 41.02 10.10 -4.47
C ASN A 379 40.76 11.11 -5.61
N PRO A 380 40.64 12.43 -5.33
CA PRO A 380 40.27 13.45 -6.33
C PRO A 380 41.21 13.59 -7.53
N ILE A 381 42.41 13.01 -7.47
CA ILE A 381 43.50 13.22 -8.44
C ILE A 381 43.26 12.46 -9.77
N LEU A 382 42.40 11.43 -9.78
CA LEU A 382 42.11 10.64 -10.99
C LEU A 382 41.05 11.27 -11.92
N LYS A 383 40.38 12.36 -11.51
CA LYS A 383 39.37 13.04 -12.36
C LYS A 383 39.95 13.86 -13.52
N LYS A 384 41.28 14.06 -13.61
CA LYS A 384 41.86 15.08 -14.50
C LYS A 384 42.31 14.62 -15.89
N LYS A 385 42.15 13.35 -16.29
CA LYS A 385 42.31 12.91 -17.68
C LYS A 385 41.24 11.88 -18.00
N GLY A 386 40.38 12.19 -18.97
CA GLY A 386 39.19 11.42 -19.38
C GLY A 386 39.46 10.03 -19.95
N ARG A 387 40.08 9.16 -19.18
CA ARG A 387 40.14 7.71 -19.43
C ARG A 387 40.33 7.01 -18.09
N LEU A 388 39.30 6.30 -17.65
CA LEU A 388 39.41 5.32 -16.56
C LEU A 388 40.32 4.20 -17.05
N VAL A 389 41.61 4.32 -16.77
CA VAL A 389 42.56 3.21 -16.92
C VAL A 389 42.34 2.33 -15.68
N ASN A 390 41.79 1.14 -15.92
CA ASN A 390 41.37 0.12 -14.95
C ASN A 390 40.06 0.43 -14.18
N GLY A 391 38.96 0.54 -14.91
CA GLY A 391 37.60 0.54 -14.34
C GLY A 391 37.16 -0.85 -13.88
N GLY A 392 37.65 -1.30 -12.72
CA GLY A 392 37.11 -2.49 -12.04
C GLY A 392 35.76 -2.23 -11.35
N GLU A 393 35.21 -3.25 -10.68
CA GLU A 393 33.92 -3.22 -9.95
C GLU A 393 33.76 -2.00 -9.02
N VAL A 394 34.86 -1.52 -8.42
CA VAL A 394 34.88 -0.33 -7.54
C VAL A 394 34.48 0.96 -8.29
N GLY A 395 34.84 1.08 -9.57
CA GLY A 395 34.48 2.23 -10.40
C GLY A 395 32.99 2.25 -10.74
N GLU A 396 32.41 1.07 -11.00
CA GLU A 396 30.98 0.92 -11.26
C GLU A 396 30.14 1.26 -10.02
N GLU A 397 30.49 0.69 -8.87
CA GLU A 397 29.81 0.96 -7.61
C GLU A 397 29.85 2.45 -7.23
N ASN A 398 30.97 3.14 -7.48
CA ASN A 398 31.08 4.58 -7.22
C ASN A 398 30.19 5.41 -8.16
N ALA A 399 30.10 5.03 -9.44
CA ALA A 399 29.20 5.68 -10.38
C ALA A 399 27.72 5.50 -9.99
N ILE A 400 27.36 4.33 -9.46
CA ILE A 400 26.01 4.06 -8.95
C ILE A 400 25.70 4.92 -7.72
N TYR A 401 26.63 5.00 -6.76
CA TYR A 401 26.49 5.87 -5.59
C TYR A 401 26.26 7.34 -5.97
N GLU A 402 27.09 7.88 -6.89
CA GLU A 402 26.95 9.26 -7.36
C GLU A 402 25.60 9.48 -8.06
N ARG A 403 25.13 8.50 -8.84
CA ARG A 403 23.80 8.56 -9.48
C ARG A 403 22.68 8.59 -8.43
N LEU A 404 22.72 7.73 -7.41
CA LEU A 404 21.78 7.75 -6.28
C LEU A 404 21.77 9.11 -5.57
N MET A 405 22.94 9.69 -5.30
CA MET A 405 23.08 11.02 -4.69
C MET A 405 22.49 12.15 -5.56
N GLN A 406 22.65 12.08 -6.89
CA GLN A 406 22.01 13.02 -7.80
C GLN A 406 20.49 12.89 -7.75
N GLY A 407 19.97 11.66 -7.73
CA GLY A 407 18.55 11.38 -7.52
C GLY A 407 18.03 12.00 -6.23
N TYR A 408 18.74 11.79 -5.11
CA TYR A 408 18.37 12.31 -3.79
C TYR A 408 18.23 13.83 -3.79
N ARG A 409 19.18 14.55 -4.39
CA ARG A 409 19.14 16.02 -4.50
C ARG A 409 18.00 16.52 -5.38
N MET A 410 17.65 15.77 -6.43
CA MET A 410 16.61 16.18 -7.38
C MET A 410 15.20 16.15 -6.78
N VAL A 411 14.93 15.21 -5.87
CA VAL A 411 13.64 15.10 -5.17
C VAL A 411 13.70 15.66 -3.74
N GLU A 412 14.68 16.50 -3.43
CA GLU A 412 14.77 17.16 -2.13
C GLU A 412 13.49 17.97 -1.86
N PRO A 413 12.87 17.91 -0.66
CA PRO A 413 11.63 18.62 -0.38
C PRO A 413 11.68 20.12 -0.70
N ALA A 414 12.82 20.78 -0.46
CA ALA A 414 12.99 22.19 -0.82
C ALA A 414 12.81 22.41 -2.33
N VAL A 415 13.33 21.52 -3.17
CA VAL A 415 13.18 21.57 -4.64
C VAL A 415 11.73 21.29 -5.03
N LEU A 416 11.13 20.22 -4.49
CA LEU A 416 9.75 19.81 -4.80
C LEU A 416 8.70 20.88 -4.41
N PHE A 417 8.94 21.64 -3.35
CA PHE A 417 8.07 22.75 -2.92
C PHE A 417 8.43 24.10 -3.56
N GLY A 418 9.32 24.13 -4.55
CA GLY A 418 9.64 25.33 -5.31
C GLY A 418 10.50 26.36 -4.56
N ASN A 419 11.16 25.99 -3.46
CA ASN A 419 12.12 26.86 -2.78
C ASN A 419 13.42 26.95 -3.62
N ARG A 420 13.40 27.86 -4.60
CA ARG A 420 14.47 28.06 -5.59
C ARG A 420 15.75 28.64 -4.96
N LYS A 421 16.59 27.79 -4.37
CA LYS A 421 18.01 28.12 -4.18
C LYS A 421 18.84 27.87 -5.45
N ASN A 422 18.39 27.01 -6.36
CA ASN A 422 19.06 26.72 -7.64
C ASN A 422 18.09 26.85 -8.82
N ARG A 423 18.14 27.98 -9.55
CA ARG A 423 17.32 28.21 -10.76
C ARG A 423 17.63 27.26 -11.93
N TYR A 424 18.68 26.45 -11.81
CA TYR A 424 19.21 25.60 -12.88
C TYR A 424 18.82 24.11 -12.76
N MET A 425 18.07 23.71 -11.73
CA MET A 425 17.57 22.34 -11.64
C MET A 425 16.26 22.18 -12.40
N ARG A 426 16.16 21.10 -13.18
CA ARG A 426 14.93 20.70 -13.89
C ARG A 426 13.81 20.52 -12.88
N GLU A 427 12.65 21.09 -13.15
CA GLU A 427 11.46 20.88 -12.33
C GLU A 427 10.89 19.50 -12.65
N ILE A 428 10.82 18.62 -11.64
CA ILE A 428 10.24 17.28 -11.75
C ILE A 428 8.94 17.26 -10.94
N LYS A 429 7.83 16.96 -11.60
CA LYS A 429 6.47 17.04 -11.04
C LYS A 429 5.85 15.68 -10.79
N THR A 430 6.28 14.66 -11.53
CA THR A 430 5.70 13.30 -11.49
C THR A 430 6.78 12.24 -11.31
N ILE A 431 6.38 11.05 -10.86
CA ILE A 431 7.30 9.91 -10.74
C ILE A 431 7.84 9.47 -12.11
N HIS A 432 7.04 9.61 -13.17
CA HIS A 432 7.41 9.29 -14.53
C HIS A 432 8.55 10.18 -15.02
N GLU A 433 8.42 11.50 -14.83
CA GLU A 433 9.48 12.47 -15.14
C GLU A 433 10.75 12.18 -14.35
N PHE A 434 10.62 11.82 -13.07
CA PHE A 434 11.77 11.45 -12.23
C PHE A 434 12.47 10.20 -12.74
N ARG A 435 11.72 9.12 -12.97
CA ARG A 435 12.26 7.83 -13.45
C ARG A 435 13.00 8.03 -14.77
N ASP A 436 12.36 8.69 -15.74
CA ASP A 436 12.94 8.87 -17.07
C ASP A 436 14.21 9.73 -17.01
N TRP A 437 14.20 10.81 -16.22
CA TRP A 437 15.40 11.59 -15.98
C TRP A 437 16.50 10.76 -15.27
N TYR A 438 16.15 10.03 -14.23
CA TYR A 438 17.08 9.24 -13.41
C TYR A 438 17.72 8.08 -14.18
N GLN A 439 16.99 7.46 -15.09
CA GLN A 439 17.49 6.39 -15.97
C GLN A 439 18.43 6.93 -17.05
N ASN A 440 18.23 8.17 -17.50
CA ASN A 440 19.06 8.83 -18.51
C ASN A 440 20.33 9.49 -17.97
N LEU A 441 20.57 9.50 -16.64
CA LEU A 441 21.73 10.17 -16.03
C LEU A 441 23.09 9.65 -16.52
N ASN A 442 23.15 8.43 -17.08
CA ASN A 442 24.37 7.80 -17.58
C ASN A 442 24.14 7.03 -18.91
N ALA A 443 23.15 7.44 -19.71
CA ALA A 443 22.92 6.90 -21.07
C ALA A 443 23.82 7.57 -22.11
#